data_AF-A0A7C2YT69-F1
#
_entry.id   AF-A0A7C2YT69-F1
#
_cell.length_a   1.000
_cell.length_b   1.000
_cell.length_c   1.000
_cell.angle_alpha   90.00
_cell.angle_beta   90.00
_cell.angle_gamma   90.00
#
_symmetry.space_group_name_H-M   'P 1'
#
loop_
_entity.id
_entity.type
_entity.pdbx_description
1 polymer ?
#
loop_
_entity_poly.entity_id
_entity_poly.type
_entity_poly.pdbx_seq_one_letter_code
_entity_poly.pdbx_strand_id
1 'polypeptide(L)'
;KAMANGFPISAVAGREDLMRLTEPGGLVGYAGTYNGNYISVAAAYATLTQLRSGDVQGYLNSLTNELVRGLSRLFGDYGVEARVYGIGGQFQVYFTNVDVVDYRTAAATTDAALYSRFREALMNNHYLMHPDPLFHHGLTKAHTGEEVRRIIEITEEFLREIKTSGK
;
A
#
# COMPACT_ATOMS: atom_id res chain seq x y z
N LYS A 1 -0.62 1.56 -13.29
CA LYS A 1 -0.37 1.93 -11.86
C LYS A 1 0.86 2.85 -11.80
N ALA A 2 1.78 2.79 -10.83
CA ALA A 2 2.76 3.87 -10.60
C ALA A 2 3.55 4.32 -11.84
N MET A 3 3.83 3.43 -12.80
CA MET A 3 4.57 3.73 -14.03
C MET A 3 4.12 4.99 -14.79
N ALA A 4 2.81 5.32 -14.85
CA ALA A 4 2.31 6.54 -15.52
C ALA A 4 1.44 7.43 -14.61
N ASN A 5 1.62 7.30 -13.29
CA ASN A 5 1.05 8.19 -12.28
C ASN A 5 -0.43 8.60 -12.50
N GLY A 6 -1.28 7.62 -12.86
CA GLY A 6 -2.73 7.83 -13.06
C GLY A 6 -3.22 7.62 -14.49
N PHE A 7 -2.35 7.65 -15.50
CA PHE A 7 -2.75 7.37 -16.88
C PHE A 7 -2.81 5.87 -17.21
N PRO A 8 -3.72 5.43 -18.10
CA PRO A 8 -3.83 4.03 -18.50
C PRO A 8 -2.59 3.56 -19.26
N ILE A 9 -1.78 2.72 -18.61
CA ILE A 9 -0.66 2.04 -19.26
C ILE A 9 -0.38 0.71 -18.56
N SER A 10 0.04 -0.26 -19.35
CA SER A 10 0.67 -1.49 -18.92
C SER A 10 1.83 -1.78 -19.86
N ALA A 11 2.81 -2.53 -19.36
CA ALA A 11 3.93 -3.00 -20.16
C ALA A 11 4.21 -4.45 -19.78
N VAL A 12 4.58 -5.24 -20.79
CA VAL A 12 5.19 -6.56 -20.61
C VAL A 12 6.65 -6.39 -20.99
N ALA A 13 7.54 -6.81 -20.11
CA ALA A 13 8.98 -6.73 -20.31
C ALA A 13 9.62 -8.03 -19.83
N GLY A 14 10.76 -8.39 -20.40
CA GLY A 14 11.44 -9.64 -20.09
C GLY A 14 12.65 -9.85 -20.98
N ARG A 15 13.06 -11.10 -21.14
CA ARG A 15 14.16 -11.47 -22.00
C ARG A 15 13.87 -11.10 -23.46
N GLU A 16 14.89 -10.64 -24.16
CA GLU A 16 14.80 -10.20 -25.54
C GLU A 16 14.25 -11.30 -26.47
N ASP A 17 14.75 -12.53 -26.33
CA ASP A 17 14.33 -13.67 -27.16
C ASP A 17 12.83 -13.98 -27.05
N LEU A 18 12.23 -13.72 -25.89
CA LEU A 18 10.78 -13.84 -25.68
C LEU A 18 10.01 -12.64 -26.24
N MET A 19 10.53 -11.42 -26.06
CA MET A 19 9.86 -10.21 -26.57
C MET A 19 9.88 -10.16 -28.11
N ARG A 20 10.91 -10.70 -28.75
CA ARG A 20 10.98 -10.80 -30.22
C ARG A 20 9.86 -11.66 -30.83
N LEU A 21 9.23 -12.54 -30.06
CA LEU A 21 8.09 -13.35 -30.53
C LEU A 21 6.88 -12.49 -30.95
N THR A 22 6.79 -11.24 -30.45
CA THR A 22 5.70 -10.30 -30.75
C THR A 22 6.01 -9.32 -31.88
N GLU A 23 7.18 -9.43 -32.53
CA GLU A 23 7.52 -8.58 -33.68
C GLU A 23 6.52 -8.77 -34.84
N PRO A 24 6.39 -7.79 -35.76
CA PRO A 24 5.55 -7.95 -36.94
C PRO A 24 5.92 -9.20 -37.75
N GLY A 25 4.96 -10.11 -37.95
CA GLY A 25 5.19 -11.41 -38.59
C GLY A 25 5.75 -12.51 -37.67
N GLY A 26 5.92 -12.19 -36.38
CA GLY A 26 6.33 -13.13 -35.34
C GLY A 26 5.23 -14.13 -34.94
N LEU A 27 5.57 -15.02 -34.01
CA LEU A 27 4.72 -16.14 -33.59
C LEU A 27 3.53 -15.71 -32.71
N VAL A 28 3.61 -14.55 -32.07
CA VAL A 28 2.60 -14.07 -31.11
C VAL A 28 2.05 -12.72 -31.57
N GLY A 29 0.74 -12.67 -31.84
CA GLY A 29 0.07 -11.40 -32.16
C GLY A 29 -0.02 -10.50 -30.93
N TYR A 30 0.49 -9.27 -31.04
CA TYR A 30 0.36 -8.24 -30.02
C TYR A 30 -0.14 -6.94 -30.64
N ALA A 31 -1.41 -6.62 -30.38
CA ALA A 31 -2.08 -5.45 -30.97
C ALA A 31 -3.04 -4.82 -29.97
N GLY A 32 -3.37 -3.55 -30.19
CA GLY A 32 -4.33 -2.80 -29.38
C GLY A 32 -4.42 -1.35 -29.83
N THR A 33 -5.63 -0.82 -29.99
CA THR A 33 -5.89 0.54 -30.51
C THR A 33 -5.15 1.64 -29.74
N TYR A 34 -5.00 1.47 -28.43
CA TYR A 34 -4.37 2.47 -27.54
C TYR A 34 -2.96 2.08 -27.10
N ASN A 35 -2.38 1.03 -27.68
CA ASN A 35 -1.00 0.66 -27.41
C ASN A 35 -0.09 1.82 -27.83
N GLY A 36 0.77 2.26 -26.92
CA GLY A 36 1.69 3.37 -27.19
C GLY A 36 1.01 4.74 -27.37
N ASN A 37 -0.22 4.93 -26.88
CA ASN A 37 -0.86 6.24 -26.96
C ASN A 37 0.01 7.33 -26.29
N TYR A 38 0.14 8.49 -26.97
CA TYR A 38 1.14 9.50 -26.61
C TYR A 38 0.99 10.07 -25.21
N ILE A 39 -0.23 10.25 -24.72
CA ILE A 39 -0.48 10.82 -23.39
C ILE A 39 0.02 9.86 -22.30
N SER A 40 -0.33 8.58 -22.40
CA SER A 40 0.14 7.56 -21.45
C SER A 40 1.65 7.39 -21.50
N VAL A 41 2.25 7.40 -22.69
CA VAL A 41 3.72 7.29 -22.86
C VAL A 41 4.44 8.50 -22.28
N ALA A 42 3.93 9.72 -22.51
CA ALA A 42 4.49 10.94 -21.94
C ALA A 42 4.41 10.95 -20.40
N ALA A 43 3.25 10.59 -19.84
CA ALA A 43 3.09 10.45 -18.39
C ALA A 43 4.03 9.37 -17.82
N ALA A 44 4.22 8.26 -18.53
CA ALA A 44 5.14 7.21 -18.13
C ALA A 44 6.59 7.67 -18.13
N TYR A 45 7.02 8.33 -19.19
CA TYR A 45 8.37 8.87 -19.31
C TYR A 45 8.69 9.88 -18.20
N ALA A 46 7.78 10.83 -17.95
CA ALA A 46 7.94 11.81 -16.88
C ALA A 46 8.04 11.13 -15.50
N THR A 47 7.16 10.18 -15.23
CA THR A 47 7.12 9.46 -13.95
C THR A 47 8.37 8.63 -13.74
N LEU A 48 8.76 7.80 -14.71
CA LEU A 48 9.95 6.96 -14.62
C LEU A 48 11.23 7.78 -14.50
N THR A 49 11.28 8.97 -15.13
CA THR A 49 12.42 9.88 -14.98
C THR A 49 12.57 10.35 -13.53
N GLN A 50 11.47 10.69 -12.85
CA GLN A 50 11.48 11.07 -11.43
C GLN A 50 11.83 9.88 -10.52
N LEU A 51 11.33 8.68 -10.84
CA LEU A 51 11.58 7.48 -10.04
C LEU A 51 12.98 6.90 -10.23
N ARG A 52 13.73 7.32 -11.26
CA ARG A 52 15.01 6.73 -11.66
C ARG A 52 16.10 6.85 -10.59
N SER A 53 16.11 7.93 -9.80
CA SER A 53 17.15 8.12 -8.77
C SER A 53 16.98 7.19 -7.57
N GLY A 54 15.78 6.67 -7.33
CA GLY A 54 15.46 5.90 -6.13
C GLY A 54 15.02 6.73 -4.93
N ASP A 55 15.09 8.07 -5.00
CA ASP A 55 14.80 8.95 -3.86
C ASP A 55 13.35 8.86 -3.40
N VAL A 56 12.41 8.75 -4.35
CA VAL A 56 10.98 8.61 -4.03
C VAL A 56 10.73 7.30 -3.29
N GLN A 57 11.37 6.22 -3.73
CA GLN A 57 11.27 4.89 -3.13
C GLN A 57 11.89 4.89 -1.74
N GLY A 58 13.07 5.48 -1.57
CA GLY A 58 13.73 5.66 -0.28
C GLY A 58 12.88 6.47 0.70
N TYR A 59 12.29 7.58 0.23
CA TYR A 59 11.39 8.42 1.01
C TYR A 59 10.14 7.66 1.46
N LEU A 60 9.44 6.98 0.54
CA LEU A 60 8.26 6.18 0.88
C LEU A 60 8.61 5.08 1.89
N ASN A 61 9.71 4.37 1.66
CA ASN A 61 10.17 3.34 2.58
C ASN A 61 10.48 3.91 3.98
N SER A 62 11.02 5.13 4.07
CA SER A 62 11.28 5.78 5.36
C SER A 62 9.98 6.07 6.13
N LEU A 63 8.97 6.64 5.45
CA LEU A 63 7.66 6.95 6.05
C LEU A 63 6.91 5.69 6.46
N THR A 64 6.86 4.69 5.58
CA THR A 64 6.20 3.41 5.88
C THR A 64 6.88 2.70 7.05
N ASN A 65 8.21 2.72 7.15
CA ASN A 65 8.91 2.13 8.28
C ASN A 65 8.66 2.87 9.59
N GLU A 66 8.54 4.21 9.57
CA GLU A 66 8.13 4.99 10.73
C GLU A 66 6.73 4.62 11.18
N LEU A 67 5.78 4.57 10.24
CA LEU A 67 4.39 4.19 10.51
C LEU A 67 4.30 2.78 11.11
N VAL A 68 4.94 1.79 10.47
CA VAL A 68 4.94 0.39 10.93
C VAL A 68 5.49 0.29 12.35
N ARG A 69 6.65 0.90 12.63
CA ARG A 69 7.23 0.87 13.98
C ARG A 69 6.33 1.55 15.00
N GLY A 70 5.75 2.70 14.66
CA GLY A 70 4.87 3.45 15.55
C GLY A 70 3.62 2.66 15.92
N LEU A 71 2.93 2.10 14.92
CA LEU A 71 1.73 1.30 15.12
C LEU A 71 2.03 -0.01 15.86
N SER A 72 3.08 -0.74 15.46
CA SER A 72 3.49 -1.98 16.15
C SER A 72 3.78 -1.75 17.63
N ARG A 73 4.49 -0.64 17.94
CA ARG A 73 4.77 -0.27 19.33
C ARG A 73 3.48 0.04 20.09
N LEU A 74 2.59 0.86 19.52
CA LEU A 74 1.32 1.22 20.16
C LEU A 74 0.46 -0.01 20.45
N PHE A 75 0.28 -0.91 19.48
CA PHE A 75 -0.49 -2.13 19.72
C PHE A 75 0.12 -2.98 20.84
N GLY A 76 1.45 -3.10 20.88
CA GLY A 76 2.15 -3.77 21.98
C GLY A 76 1.95 -3.10 23.34
N ASP A 77 2.13 -1.78 23.43
CA ASP A 77 2.00 -1.00 24.67
C ASP A 77 0.56 -1.07 25.25
N TYR A 78 -0.45 -1.22 24.38
CA TYR A 78 -1.86 -1.35 24.77
C TYR A 78 -2.33 -2.81 24.91
N GLY A 79 -1.48 -3.81 24.59
CA GLY A 79 -1.81 -5.22 24.68
C GLY A 79 -2.82 -5.71 23.63
N VAL A 80 -2.88 -5.03 22.48
CA VAL A 80 -3.74 -5.42 21.35
C VAL A 80 -2.98 -6.36 20.42
N GLU A 81 -3.57 -7.52 20.16
CA GLU A 81 -3.01 -8.51 19.24
C GLU A 81 -3.15 -8.01 17.79
N ALA A 82 -2.06 -7.44 17.26
CA ALA A 82 -2.00 -6.97 15.88
C ALA A 82 -0.62 -7.19 15.25
N ARG A 83 -0.62 -7.43 13.94
CA ARG A 83 0.57 -7.51 13.10
C ARG A 83 0.54 -6.37 12.09
N VAL A 84 1.62 -5.59 12.06
CA VAL A 84 1.77 -4.47 11.13
C VAL A 84 2.90 -4.80 10.17
N TYR A 85 2.60 -4.77 8.88
CA TYR A 85 3.57 -5.03 7.82
C TYR A 85 3.67 -3.81 6.90
N GLY A 86 4.84 -3.59 6.31
CA GLY A 86 5.02 -2.56 5.31
C GLY A 86 6.25 -2.80 4.45
N ILE A 87 6.17 -2.34 3.20
CA ILE A 87 7.25 -2.40 2.22
C ILE A 87 7.09 -1.28 1.20
N GLY A 88 8.17 -0.53 0.96
CA GLY A 88 8.13 0.62 0.06
C GLY A 88 7.11 1.64 0.55
N GLY A 89 6.10 1.95 -0.26
CA GLY A 89 4.99 2.84 0.12
C GLY A 89 3.71 2.12 0.55
N GLN A 90 3.72 0.82 0.79
CA GLN A 90 2.53 0.04 1.15
C GLN A 90 2.62 -0.44 2.60
N PHE A 91 1.49 -0.51 3.28
CA PHE A 91 1.39 -1.06 4.63
C PHE A 91 0.06 -1.78 4.85
N GLN A 92 0.01 -2.63 5.89
CA GLN A 92 -1.22 -3.25 6.35
C GLN A 92 -1.19 -3.54 7.85
N VAL A 93 -2.36 -3.46 8.48
CA VAL A 93 -2.59 -3.89 9.86
C VAL A 93 -3.55 -5.08 9.85
N TYR A 94 -3.11 -6.21 10.39
CA TYR A 94 -3.97 -7.36 10.66
C TYR A 94 -4.18 -7.48 12.17
N PHE A 95 -5.43 -7.46 12.62
CA PHE A 95 -5.77 -7.63 14.03
C PHE A 95 -5.82 -9.12 14.34
N THR A 96 -4.67 -9.67 14.74
CA THR A 96 -4.46 -11.10 14.94
C THR A 96 -3.20 -11.33 15.78
N ASN A 97 -3.11 -12.50 16.41
CA ASN A 97 -1.97 -12.90 17.23
C ASN A 97 -0.97 -13.82 16.55
N VAL A 98 -1.29 -14.33 15.37
CA VAL A 98 -0.39 -15.16 14.56
C VAL A 98 0.33 -14.32 13.51
N ASP A 99 1.48 -14.80 13.05
CA ASP A 99 2.15 -14.18 11.91
C ASP A 99 1.37 -14.46 10.62
N VAL A 100 1.24 -13.44 9.76
CA VAL A 100 0.46 -13.51 8.51
C VAL A 100 1.43 -13.69 7.36
N VAL A 101 1.57 -14.93 6.91
CA VAL A 101 2.52 -15.31 5.84
C VAL A 101 1.85 -15.54 4.49
N ASP A 102 0.53 -15.66 4.47
CA ASP A 102 -0.25 -15.82 3.26
C ASP A 102 -1.68 -15.28 3.41
N TYR A 103 -2.40 -15.28 2.28
CA TYR A 103 -3.79 -14.84 2.22
C TYR A 103 -4.74 -15.68 3.10
N ARG A 104 -4.53 -17.00 3.19
CA ARG A 104 -5.43 -17.89 3.95
C ARG A 104 -5.31 -17.61 5.44
N THR A 105 -4.10 -17.42 5.94
CA THR A 105 -3.88 -16.98 7.32
C THR A 105 -4.57 -15.63 7.56
N ALA A 106 -4.31 -14.63 6.71
CA ALA A 106 -4.94 -13.32 6.83
C ALA A 106 -6.47 -13.40 6.91
N ALA A 107 -7.09 -14.13 5.97
CA ALA A 107 -8.53 -14.28 5.86
C ALA A 107 -9.16 -15.04 7.04
N ALA A 108 -8.43 -15.99 7.62
CA ALA A 108 -8.93 -16.82 8.71
C ALA A 108 -8.79 -16.15 10.09
N THR A 109 -7.75 -15.33 10.29
CA THR A 109 -7.33 -14.93 11.65
C THR A 109 -7.45 -13.44 11.95
N THR A 110 -7.67 -12.59 10.94
CA THR A 110 -7.85 -11.15 11.20
C THR A 110 -9.25 -10.87 11.77
N ASP A 111 -9.30 -10.11 12.86
CA ASP A 111 -10.55 -9.60 13.40
C ASP A 111 -11.08 -8.47 12.50
N ALA A 112 -12.05 -8.80 11.66
CA ALA A 112 -12.69 -7.87 10.74
C ALA A 112 -13.51 -6.79 11.47
N ALA A 113 -14.07 -7.09 12.64
CA ALA A 113 -14.86 -6.14 13.41
C ALA A 113 -13.95 -5.08 14.05
N LEU A 114 -12.82 -5.51 14.63
CA LEU A 114 -11.82 -4.59 15.17
C LEU A 114 -11.17 -3.76 14.08
N TYR A 115 -10.88 -4.36 12.92
CA TYR A 115 -10.43 -3.62 11.74
C TYR A 115 -11.43 -2.54 11.32
N SER A 116 -12.73 -2.85 11.26
CA SER A 116 -13.77 -1.87 10.89
C SER A 116 -13.77 -0.67 11.82
N ARG A 117 -13.69 -0.91 13.14
CA ARG A 117 -13.64 0.17 14.15
C ARG A 117 -12.37 1.02 14.03
N PHE A 118 -11.22 0.38 13.86
CA PHE A 118 -9.94 1.08 13.63
C PHE A 118 -10.00 1.96 12.37
N ARG A 119 -10.52 1.42 11.28
CA ARG A 119 -10.75 2.15 10.04
C ARG A 119 -11.70 3.32 10.24
N GLU A 120 -12.80 3.14 10.96
CA GLU A 120 -13.75 4.21 11.26
C GLU A 120 -13.08 5.35 12.04
N ALA A 121 -12.24 5.04 13.01
CA ALA A 121 -11.47 6.05 13.76
C ALA A 121 -10.59 6.91 12.82
N LEU A 122 -9.89 6.27 11.88
CA LEU A 122 -9.07 6.98 10.89
C LEU A 122 -9.92 7.78 9.89
N MET A 123 -11.03 7.22 9.42
CA MET A 123 -11.93 7.91 8.49
C MET A 123 -12.63 9.11 9.10
N ASN A 124 -13.03 9.03 10.38
CA ASN A 124 -13.60 10.15 11.12
C ASN A 124 -12.59 11.30 11.29
N ASN A 125 -11.30 11.01 11.10
CA ASN A 125 -10.21 11.97 11.07
C ASN A 125 -9.68 12.23 9.64
N HIS A 126 -10.48 11.93 8.61
CA HIS A 126 -10.20 12.20 7.19
C HIS A 126 -9.07 11.35 6.56
N TYR A 127 -8.66 10.25 7.19
CA TYR A 127 -7.75 9.28 6.60
C TYR A 127 -8.54 8.13 5.97
N LEU A 128 -8.59 8.11 4.64
CA LEU A 128 -9.32 7.08 3.91
C LEU A 128 -8.62 5.73 4.00
N MET A 129 -9.36 4.71 4.42
CA MET A 129 -8.94 3.31 4.36
C MET A 129 -9.93 2.46 3.60
N HIS A 130 -9.41 1.46 2.89
CA HIS A 130 -10.24 0.45 2.22
C HIS A 130 -11.06 -0.36 3.26
N PRO A 131 -12.35 -0.66 3.01
CA PRO A 131 -13.20 -1.39 3.95
C PRO A 131 -12.85 -2.87 4.13
N ASP A 132 -12.18 -3.48 3.15
CA ASP A 132 -11.73 -4.87 3.22
C ASP A 132 -10.46 -5.00 4.09
N PRO A 133 -10.47 -5.79 5.19
CA PRO A 133 -9.30 -6.03 6.04
C PRO A 133 -8.17 -6.82 5.35
N LEU A 134 -8.42 -7.38 4.17
CA LEU A 134 -7.43 -8.10 3.37
C LEU A 134 -6.73 -7.20 2.34
N PHE A 135 -7.17 -5.94 2.21
CA PHE A 135 -6.62 -5.00 1.25
C PHE A 135 -5.61 -4.06 1.90
N HIS A 136 -4.41 -3.97 1.31
CA HIS A 136 -3.34 -3.09 1.80
C HIS A 136 -3.62 -1.61 1.50
N HIS A 137 -2.98 -0.72 2.27
CA HIS A 137 -3.06 0.73 2.08
C HIS A 137 -1.72 1.29 1.62
N GLY A 138 -1.77 2.45 0.96
CA GLY A 138 -0.59 3.04 0.34
C GLY A 138 -0.37 4.49 0.75
N LEU A 139 0.86 4.79 1.15
CA LEU A 139 1.39 6.15 1.18
C LEU A 139 1.82 6.56 -0.23
N THR A 140 1.71 7.85 -0.51
CA THR A 140 2.15 8.47 -1.77
C THR A 140 3.24 9.49 -1.48
N LYS A 141 3.96 9.94 -2.52
CA LYS A 141 5.02 10.94 -2.37
C LYS A 141 4.51 12.29 -1.80
N ALA A 142 3.20 12.54 -1.88
CA ALA A 142 2.58 13.73 -1.31
C ALA A 142 2.45 13.67 0.23
N HIS A 143 2.48 12.47 0.82
CA HIS A 143 2.44 12.34 2.28
C HIS A 143 3.77 12.76 2.90
N THR A 144 3.69 13.25 4.12
CA THR A 144 4.82 13.68 4.94
C THR A 144 4.86 12.91 6.26
N GLY A 145 5.89 13.17 7.07
CA GLY A 145 5.95 12.66 8.43
C GLY A 145 4.83 13.21 9.33
N GLU A 146 4.18 14.32 8.96
CA GLU A 146 3.04 14.85 9.72
C GLU A 146 1.83 13.94 9.65
N GLU A 147 1.44 13.49 8.45
CA GLU A 147 0.35 12.53 8.29
C GLU A 147 0.66 11.21 8.99
N VAL A 148 1.91 10.73 8.92
CA VAL A 148 2.34 9.51 9.64
C VAL A 148 2.16 9.66 11.15
N ARG A 149 2.63 10.77 11.73
CA ARG A 149 2.43 11.05 13.17
C ARG A 149 0.96 11.15 13.53
N ARG A 150 0.15 11.83 12.72
CA ARG A 150 -1.28 11.97 12.99
C ARG A 150 -2.00 10.63 12.95
N ILE A 151 -1.67 9.73 12.02
CA ILE A 151 -2.22 8.37 11.99
C ILE A 151 -1.88 7.60 13.27
N ILE A 152 -0.64 7.73 13.77
CA ILE A 152 -0.20 7.10 15.03
C ILE A 152 -0.98 7.67 16.22
N GLU A 153 -1.14 9.00 16.30
CA GLU A 153 -1.92 9.66 17.36
C GLU A 153 -3.39 9.22 17.38
N ILE A 154 -4.06 9.22 16.23
CA ILE A 154 -5.45 8.75 16.11
C ILE A 154 -5.56 7.29 16.54
N THR A 155 -4.55 6.47 16.18
CA THR A 155 -4.51 5.07 16.61
C THR A 155 -4.40 4.98 18.13
N GLU A 156 -3.57 5.80 18.76
CA GLU A 156 -3.46 5.84 20.23
C GLU A 156 -4.78 6.27 20.89
N GLU A 157 -5.44 7.30 20.37
CA GLU A 157 -6.76 7.76 20.84
C GLU A 157 -7.79 6.62 20.77
N PHE A 158 -7.85 5.92 19.63
CA PHE A 158 -8.70 4.75 19.43
C PHE A 158 -8.39 3.63 20.44
N LEU A 159 -7.12 3.31 20.66
CA LEU A 159 -6.70 2.27 21.60
C LEU A 159 -7.05 2.61 23.05
N ARG A 160 -7.01 3.89 23.43
CA ARG A 160 -7.49 4.36 24.75
C ARG A 160 -8.99 4.16 24.90
N GLU A 161 -9.77 4.49 23.88
CA GLU A 161 -11.22 4.36 23.89
C GLU A 161 -11.66 2.90 24.09
N ILE A 162 -11.09 1.96 23.35
CA ILE A 162 -11.46 0.55 23.45
C ILE A 162 -11.09 -0.05 24.82
N LYS A 163 -9.95 0.37 25.40
CA LYS A 163 -9.51 -0.07 26.72
C LYS A 163 -10.42 0.44 27.84
N THR A 164 -10.85 1.70 27.77
CA THR A 164 -11.80 2.27 28.76
C THR A 164 -13.20 1.69 28.62
N SER A 165 -13.60 1.30 27.40
CA SER A 165 -14.94 0.77 27.12
C SER A 165 -15.14 -0.69 27.56
N GLY A 166 -14.09 -1.38 28.03
CA GLY A 166 -14.16 -2.79 28.46
C GLY A 166 -14.61 -3.76 27.36
N LYS A 167 -14.45 -3.37 26.09
CA LYS A 167 -14.84 -4.14 24.90
C LYS A 167 -13.63 -4.39 24.01
#